data_AF-A0A371IPG2-F1
#
_entry.id   AF-A0A371IPG2-F1
#
_cell.length_a   1.000
_cell.length_b   1.000
_cell.length_c   1.000
_cell.angle_alpha   90.00
_cell.angle_beta   90.00
_cell.angle_gamma   90.00
#
_symmetry.space_group_name_H-M   'P 1'
#
loop_
_entity.id
_entity.type
_entity.pdbx_description
1 polymer ?
#
loop_
_entity_poly.entity_id
_entity_poly.type
_entity_poly.pdbx_seq_one_letter_code
_entity_poly.pdbx_strand_id
1 'polypeptide(L)' 'MDCPNCGKEMQSGFLQAGNIIAFNKTRHKLSLNPKDQDDVMIASKAIFSTDFNGFICKVCGLVVFDYKNSISRL' A
#
# COMPACT_ATOMS: atom_id res chain seq x y z
N MET A 1 -6.63 -9.85 12.36
CA MET A 1 -7.30 -9.89 11.04
C MET A 1 -6.98 -11.22 10.42
N ASP A 2 -7.98 -11.90 9.87
CA ASP A 2 -7.75 -13.14 9.13
C ASP A 2 -7.50 -12.84 7.65
N CYS A 3 -6.59 -13.59 7.04
CA CYS A 3 -6.20 -13.39 5.65
C CYS A 3 -7.38 -13.70 4.73
N PRO A 4 -7.83 -12.76 3.89
CA PRO A 4 -8.98 -12.99 3.00
C PRO A 4 -8.73 -14.05 1.93
N ASN A 5 -7.46 -14.41 1.69
CA ASN A 5 -7.11 -15.46 0.72
C ASN A 5 -7.04 -16.87 1.32
N CYS A 6 -6.62 -17.04 2.59
CA CYS A 6 -6.38 -18.37 3.17
C CYS A 6 -6.96 -18.60 4.57
N GLY A 7 -7.63 -17.60 5.15
CA GLY A 7 -8.27 -17.66 6.47
C GLY A 7 -7.31 -17.69 7.66
N LYS A 8 -5.99 -17.74 7.46
CA LYS A 8 -5.02 -17.72 8.56
C LYS A 8 -4.87 -16.34 9.18
N GLU A 9 -4.59 -16.29 10.48
CA GLU A 9 -4.29 -15.06 11.20
C GLU A 9 -3.13 -14.29 10.54
N MET A 10 -3.30 -12.98 10.40
CA MET A 10 -2.29 -12.07 9.86
C MET A 10 -1.56 -11.32 10.98
N GLN A 11 -0.26 -11.08 10.76
CA GLN A 11 0.55 -10.27 11.67
C GLN A 11 0.26 -8.78 11.45
N SER A 12 -0.06 -8.05 12.50
CA SER A 12 -0.14 -6.58 12.47
C SER A 12 1.25 -5.94 12.38
N GLY A 13 1.32 -4.76 11.76
CA GLY A 13 2.54 -3.96 11.69
C GLY A 13 2.33 -2.70 10.86
N PHE A 14 3.42 -2.24 10.25
CA PHE A 14 3.44 -1.02 9.44
C PHE A 14 3.90 -1.33 8.03
N LEU A 15 3.17 -0.84 7.02
CA LEU A 15 3.70 -0.70 5.68
C LEU A 15 4.49 0.61 5.63
N GLN A 16 5.81 0.52 5.56
CA GLN A 16 6.70 1.67 5.43
C GLN A 16 7.13 1.78 3.97
N ALA A 17 6.78 2.89 3.33
CA ALA A 17 7.02 3.08 1.92
C ALA A 17 7.70 4.41 1.63
N GLY A 18 8.47 4.45 0.55
CA GLY A 18 9.20 5.64 0.12
C GLY A 18 8.30 6.73 -0.47
N ASN A 19 8.79 7.39 -1.50
CA ASN A 19 8.21 8.65 -1.98
C ASN A 19 6.91 8.46 -2.78
N ILE A 20 6.76 7.35 -3.50
CA ILE A 20 5.59 7.08 -4.34
C ILE A 20 5.12 5.64 -4.16
N ILE A 21 3.82 5.49 -3.91
CA ILE A 21 3.10 4.22 -4.07
C ILE A 21 1.89 4.50 -4.97
N ALA A 22 1.71 3.66 -5.98
CA ALA A 22 0.54 3.73 -6.84
C ALA A 22 0.00 2.32 -7.09
N PHE A 23 -1.33 2.22 -7.16
CA PHE A 23 -2.01 1.04 -7.68
C PHE A 23 -2.57 1.42 -9.05
N ASN A 24 -1.92 0.92 -10.10
CA ASN A 24 -2.30 1.24 -11.47
C ASN A 24 -2.92 0.02 -12.14
N LYS A 25 -3.96 0.24 -12.93
CA LYS A 25 -4.65 -0.82 -13.69
C LYS A 25 -3.72 -1.50 -14.68
N THR A 26 -2.75 -0.76 -15.21
CA THR A 26 -1.71 -1.29 -16.09
C THR A 26 -0.31 -0.93 -15.60
N ARG A 27 0.68 -1.74 -15.97
CA ARG A 27 2.08 -1.47 -15.60
C ARG A 27 2.61 -0.27 -16.38
N HIS A 28 2.80 0.86 -15.69
CA HIS A 28 3.47 2.02 -16.28
C HIS A 28 4.99 1.85 -16.25
N LYS A 29 5.66 2.07 -17.40
CA LYS A 29 7.12 1.89 -17.53
C LYS A 29 7.96 3.11 -17.17
N LEU A 30 7.39 4.31 -17.22
CA LEU A 30 8.14 5.58 -17.11
C LEU A 30 7.69 6.46 -15.95
N SER A 31 6.39 6.54 -15.69
CA SER A 31 5.81 7.40 -14.66
C SER A 31 4.68 6.66 -13.95
N LEU A 32 4.68 6.72 -12.63
CA LEU A 32 3.61 6.16 -11.80
C LEU A 32 2.38 7.07 -11.68
N ASN A 33 2.39 8.24 -12.33
CA ASN A 33 1.22 9.11 -12.38
C ASN A 33 0.02 8.39 -13.02
N PRO A 34 -1.21 8.67 -12.54
CA PRO A 34 -2.43 8.13 -13.13
C PRO A 34 -2.53 8.43 -14.63
N LYS A 35 -2.89 7.42 -15.41
CA LYS A 35 -3.19 7.51 -16.85
C LYS A 35 -4.54 6.90 -17.21
N ASP A 36 -5.02 5.96 -16.39
CA ASP A 36 -6.36 5.41 -16.44
C ASP A 36 -7.19 6.00 -15.27
N GLN A 37 -8.50 6.10 -15.45
CA GLN A 37 -9.43 6.57 -14.42
C GLN A 37 -9.44 5.66 -13.18
N ASP A 38 -9.07 4.38 -13.34
CA ASP A 38 -9.01 3.39 -12.27
C ASP A 38 -7.64 3.38 -11.55
N ASP A 39 -6.68 4.20 -11.99
CA ASP A 39 -5.39 4.33 -11.32
C ASP A 39 -5.53 5.13 -10.01
N VAL A 40 -4.92 4.62 -8.94
CA VAL A 40 -4.99 5.21 -7.60
C VAL A 40 -3.58 5.57 -7.13
N MET A 41 -3.33 6.87 -6.98
CA MET A 41 -2.15 7.36 -6.27
C MET A 41 -2.35 7.18 -4.76
N ILE A 42 -1.68 6.18 -4.20
CA ILE A 42 -1.78 5.83 -2.76
C ILE A 42 -1.00 6.82 -1.91
N ALA A 43 0.22 7.13 -2.34
CA ALA A 43 1.09 8.08 -1.66
C ALA A 43 1.97 8.79 -2.70
N SER A 44 2.09 10.11 -2.55
CA SER A 44 3.06 10.93 -3.28
C SER A 44 3.57 12.01 -2.35
N LYS A 45 4.80 11.85 -1.86
CA LYS A 45 5.48 12.84 -1.03
C LYS A 45 6.89 13.08 -1.56
N ALA A 46 7.27 14.35 -1.65
CA ALA A 46 8.57 14.74 -2.19
C ALA A 46 9.75 14.44 -1.24
N ILE A 47 9.52 14.34 0.07
CA ILE A 47 10.58 14.33 1.09
C ILE A 47 10.41 13.22 2.14
N PHE A 48 9.19 12.96 2.62
CA PHE A 48 8.95 12.01 3.72
C PHE A 48 8.24 10.75 3.25
N SER A 49 8.62 9.62 3.85
CA SER A 49 7.91 8.34 3.69
C SER A 49 6.45 8.48 4.10
N THR A 50 5.58 7.73 3.44
CA THR A 50 4.20 7.55 3.90
C THR A 50 4.09 6.16 4.50
N ASP A 51 3.74 6.12 5.79
CA ASP A 51 3.55 4.86 6.51
C ASP A 51 2.06 4.57 6.65
N PHE A 52 1.70 3.30 6.71
CA PHE A 52 0.33 2.85 6.94
C PHE A 52 0.32 1.77 8.00
N ASN A 53 -0.71 1.75 8.84
CA ASN A 53 -1.02 0.54 9.60
C ASN A 53 -1.42 -0.56 8.62
N GLY A 54 -0.96 -1.78 8.86
CA GLY A 54 -1.26 -2.90 7.96
C GLY A 54 -1.14 -4.25 8.63
N PHE A 55 -1.55 -5.26 7.86
CA PHE A 55 -1.48 -6.67 8.21
C PHE A 55 -0.76 -7.42 7.10
N ILE A 56 0.11 -8.35 7.47
CA ILE A 56 0.78 -9.25 6.51
C ILE A 56 0.46 -10.70 6.81
N CYS A 57 -0.02 -11.41 5.79
CA CYS A 57 -0.11 -12.86 5.81
C CYS A 57 1.23 -13.44 5.35
N LYS A 58 2.07 -13.89 6.28
CA LYS A 58 3.38 -14.47 5.94
C LYS A 58 3.30 -15.81 5.19
N VAL A 59 2.13 -16.45 5.16
CA VAL A 59 1.89 -17.69 4.39
C VAL A 59 1.61 -17.39 2.91
N CYS A 60 0.80 -16.38 2.62
CA CYS A 60 0.42 -16.04 1.24
C CYS A 60 1.26 -14.91 0.63
N GLY A 61 1.93 -14.10 1.45
CA GLY A 61 2.57 -12.86 1.02
C GLY A 61 1.60 -11.68 0.82
N LEU A 62 0.31 -11.86 1.15
CA LEU A 62 -0.69 -10.80 1.03
C LEU A 62 -0.49 -9.73 2.12
N VAL A 63 -0.47 -8.46 1.70
CA VAL A 63 -0.47 -7.29 2.60
C VAL A 63 -1.79 -6.56 2.44
N VAL A 64 -2.42 -6.23 3.57
CA VAL A 64 -3.67 -5.45 3.63
C VAL A 64 -3.42 -4.20 4.46
N PHE A 65 -3.77 -3.05 3.91
CA PHE A 65 -3.64 -1.74 4.57
C PHE A 65 -4.71 -0.79 4.03
N ASP A 66 -5.16 0.15 4.86
CA ASP A 66 -6.09 1.19 4.45
C ASP A 66 -5.33 2.42 3.98
N TYR A 67 -5.26 2.58 2.66
CA TYR A 67 -4.49 3.65 2.04
C TYR A 67 -5.07 5.07 2.28
N LYS A 68 -6.31 5.20 2.76
CA LYS A 68 -6.88 6.51 3.14
C LYS A 68 -6.48 6.96 4.54
N ASN A 69 -5.94 6.05 5.36
CA ASN A 69 -5.55 6.28 6.74
C ASN A 69 -4.02 6.20 6.90
N SER A 70 -3.31 7.10 6.21
CA SER A 70 -1.86 7.23 6.34
C SER A 70 -1.45 7.75 7.72
N ILE A 71 -0.34 7.25 8.24
CA ILE A 71 0.31 7.75 9.44
C ILE A 71 1.14 8.97 9.04
N SER A 72 0.79 10.15 9.55
CA SER A 72 1.63 11.33 9.43
C SER A 72 2.68 11.31 10.53
N ARG A 73 3.97 11.22 10.16
CA ARG A 73 5.06 11.56 11.06
C ARG A 73 5.13 13.09 11.16
N LEU A 74 4.31 13.67 12.04
CA LEU A 74 4.52 15.03 12.54
C LEU A 74 5.66 14.99 13.57
#